data_AF-A0A7J0BYU9-F1
#
_entry.id   AF-A0A7J0BYU9-F1
#
_cell.length_a   1.000
_cell.length_b   1.000
_cell.length_c   1.000
_cell.angle_alpha   90.00
_cell.angle_beta   90.00
_cell.angle_gamma   90.00
#
_symmetry.space_group_name_H-M   'P 1'
#
loop_
_entity.id
_entity.type
_entity.pdbx_description
1 polymer ?
#
loop_
_entity_poly.entity_id
_entity_poly.type
_entity_poly.pdbx_seq_one_letter_code
_entity_poly.pdbx_strand_id
1 'polypeptide(L)'
;MQSTVRLLGALVSVVLLLCAGQVFAAQEGEKGFHDQPPMTNAEVERFIADFPAFKQWMMHEGGDAQPVVDAKGQPSFLWDAKTAVWFSGKEWTPERFFYVMTHCSAAVALIRFGSELAGDKRPPDMPVIDEYEMNLVRRYEEKLLQALSANTQ
;
A
#
# COMPACT_ATOMS: atom_id res chain seq x y z
N MET A 1 13.31 -20.80 -16.44
CA MET A 1 12.00 -20.13 -16.62
C MET A 1 10.95 -20.44 -15.54
N GLN A 2 11.15 -21.41 -14.64
CA GLN A 2 10.17 -21.72 -13.57
C GLN A 2 10.36 -20.90 -12.28
N SER A 3 11.53 -20.27 -12.05
CA SER A 3 11.77 -19.53 -10.80
C SER A 3 11.18 -18.12 -10.77
N THR A 4 10.94 -17.49 -11.93
CA THR A 4 10.36 -16.13 -12.01
C THR A 4 8.86 -16.10 -11.70
N VAL A 5 8.14 -17.18 -12.00
CA VAL A 5 6.71 -17.32 -11.75
C VAL A 5 6.39 -17.45 -10.25
N ARG A 6 7.33 -17.99 -9.46
CA ARG A 6 7.17 -18.12 -8.00
C ARG A 6 7.28 -16.78 -7.26
N LEU A 7 8.06 -15.83 -7.78
CA LEU A 7 8.09 -14.46 -7.23
C LEU A 7 6.81 -13.68 -7.57
N LEU A 8 6.22 -13.89 -8.76
CA LEU A 8 4.96 -13.28 -9.17
C LEU A 8 3.80 -13.69 -8.23
N GLY A 9 3.75 -14.96 -7.86
CA GLY A 9 2.74 -15.48 -6.93
C GLY A 9 2.89 -14.97 -5.51
N ALA A 10 4.11 -14.78 -5.00
CA ALA A 10 4.31 -14.31 -3.63
C ALA A 10 4.00 -12.80 -3.46
N LEU A 11 4.23 -11.98 -4.49
CA LEU A 11 3.93 -10.55 -4.45
C LEU A 11 2.43 -10.25 -4.63
N VAL A 12 1.70 -11.09 -5.37
CA VAL A 12 0.25 -10.95 -5.59
C VAL A 12 -0.57 -11.69 -4.54
N SER A 13 -0.13 -12.84 -4.02
CA SER A 13 -0.91 -13.63 -3.06
C SER A 13 -0.87 -13.13 -1.62
N VAL A 14 0.12 -12.31 -1.21
CA VAL A 14 0.11 -11.74 0.15
C VAL A 14 -0.96 -10.65 0.30
N VAL A 15 -1.46 -10.11 -0.81
CA VAL A 15 -2.48 -9.05 -0.80
C VAL A 15 -3.92 -9.60 -0.87
N LEU A 16 -4.11 -10.88 -1.23
CA LEU A 16 -5.40 -11.35 -1.77
C LEU A 16 -6.14 -12.44 -0.98
N LEU A 17 -5.75 -12.80 0.25
CA LEU A 17 -6.33 -13.96 0.93
C LEU A 17 -6.63 -13.79 2.42
N LEU A 18 -7.44 -12.77 2.78
CA LEU A 18 -8.19 -12.72 4.05
C LEU A 18 -9.62 -12.20 3.85
N CYS A 19 -10.38 -12.81 2.94
CA CYS A 19 -11.82 -12.58 2.83
C CYS A 19 -12.59 -13.60 3.68
N ALA A 20 -12.81 -13.30 4.97
CA ALA A 20 -13.86 -13.93 5.76
C ALA A 20 -14.39 -12.99 6.86
N GLY A 21 -15.39 -12.17 6.50
CA GLY A 21 -16.49 -11.87 7.41
C GLY A 21 -16.31 -10.77 8.46
N GLN A 22 -15.62 -9.67 8.17
CA GLN A 22 -15.67 -8.48 9.03
C GLN A 22 -16.45 -7.36 8.36
N VAL A 23 -17.63 -7.05 8.91
CA VAL A 23 -18.35 -5.82 8.63
C VAL A 23 -17.54 -4.71 9.30
N PHE A 24 -16.63 -4.09 8.56
CA PHE A 24 -16.03 -2.83 8.98
C PHE A 24 -17.16 -1.82 9.02
N ALA A 25 -17.59 -1.43 10.23
CA ALA A 25 -18.40 -0.22 10.36
C ALA A 25 -17.63 0.90 9.64
N ALA A 26 -18.29 1.60 8.70
CA ALA A 26 -17.68 2.65 7.89
C ALA A 26 -16.88 3.59 8.81
N GLN A 27 -15.57 3.38 8.87
CA GLN A 27 -14.72 4.05 9.82
C GLN A 27 -14.36 5.41 9.22
N GLU A 28 -14.26 6.42 10.08
CA GLU A 28 -13.99 7.82 9.72
C GLU A 28 -12.72 8.05 8.87
N GLY A 29 -11.92 7.01 8.63
CA GLY A 29 -10.67 7.02 7.85
C GLY A 29 -10.81 7.36 6.36
N GLU A 30 -12.01 7.33 5.79
CA GLU A 30 -12.21 7.80 4.41
C GLU A 30 -12.16 9.33 4.28
N LYS A 31 -12.46 10.08 5.37
CA LYS A 31 -12.47 11.55 5.35
C LYS A 31 -11.06 12.10 5.19
N GLY A 32 -10.72 12.44 3.95
CA GLY A 32 -9.46 13.08 3.58
C GLY A 32 -8.44 12.12 2.96
N PHE A 33 -8.75 10.83 2.81
CA PHE A 33 -7.85 9.89 2.11
C PHE A 33 -7.65 10.26 0.64
N HIS A 34 -8.70 10.76 -0.02
CA HIS A 34 -8.66 11.13 -1.44
C HIS A 34 -8.06 12.52 -1.71
N ASP A 35 -8.03 13.40 -0.70
CA ASP A 35 -7.57 14.80 -0.82
C ASP A 35 -6.14 14.98 -0.28
N GLN A 36 -5.28 13.97 -0.47
CA GLN A 36 -3.90 13.98 -0.01
C GLN A 36 -2.97 14.66 -1.04
N PRO A 37 -1.99 15.46 -0.60
CA PRO A 37 -1.01 16.05 -1.52
C PRO A 37 -0.08 14.97 -2.10
N PRO A 38 0.59 15.21 -3.24
CA PRO A 38 1.59 14.29 -3.77
C PRO A 38 2.67 13.93 -2.73
N MET A 39 3.22 12.73 -2.81
CA MET A 39 4.31 12.27 -1.96
C MET A 39 5.57 13.14 -2.07
N THR A 40 6.29 13.29 -0.97
CA THR A 40 7.60 13.94 -0.93
C THR A 40 8.74 12.93 -0.82
N ASN A 41 9.98 13.33 -1.13
CA ASN A 41 11.16 12.47 -0.92
C ASN A 41 11.29 12.03 0.54
N ALA A 42 11.07 12.95 1.48
CA ALA A 42 11.16 12.67 2.92
C ALA A 42 10.14 11.61 3.37
N GLU A 43 8.93 11.64 2.81
CA GLU A 43 7.89 10.66 3.12
C GLU A 43 8.21 9.29 2.53
N VAL A 44 8.74 9.22 1.31
CA VAL A 44 9.18 7.94 0.72
C VAL A 44 10.31 7.34 1.54
N GLU A 45 11.30 8.14 1.96
CA GLU A 45 12.39 7.68 2.81
C GLU A 45 11.92 7.20 4.18
N ARG A 46 11.04 7.97 4.83
CA ARG A 46 10.42 7.59 6.11
C ARG A 46 9.58 6.31 5.96
N PHE A 47 8.81 6.19 4.89
CA PHE A 47 8.01 5.00 4.61
C PHE A 47 8.90 3.75 4.44
N ILE A 48 10.00 3.86 3.68
CA ILE A 48 10.98 2.77 3.53
C ILE A 48 11.52 2.31 4.90
N ALA A 49 11.77 3.25 5.82
CA ALA A 49 12.27 2.94 7.16
C ALA A 49 11.19 2.32 8.07
N ASP A 50 9.96 2.84 8.03
CA ASP A 50 8.90 2.49 8.97
C ASP A 50 8.06 1.28 8.55
N PHE A 51 7.90 1.03 7.25
CA PHE A 51 7.03 -0.02 6.73
C PHE A 51 7.40 -1.44 7.19
N PRO A 52 8.69 -1.84 7.27
CA PRO A 52 9.05 -3.15 7.83
C PRO A 52 8.59 -3.32 9.28
N ALA A 53 8.74 -2.29 10.11
CA ALA A 53 8.31 -2.33 11.51
C ALA A 53 6.77 -2.37 11.63
N PHE A 54 6.07 -1.65 10.75
CA PHE A 54 4.60 -1.73 10.64
C PHE A 54 4.14 -3.15 10.32
N LYS A 55 4.75 -3.80 9.31
CA LYS A 55 4.41 -5.18 8.93
C LYS A 55 4.64 -6.17 10.07
N GLN A 56 5.79 -6.09 10.74
CA GLN A 56 6.08 -6.94 11.89
C GLN A 56 5.05 -6.75 13.01
N TRP A 57 4.72 -5.50 13.33
CA TRP A 57 3.70 -5.20 14.32
C TRP A 57 2.32 -5.75 13.92
N MET A 58 1.89 -5.58 12.67
CA MET A 58 0.63 -6.15 12.16
C MET A 58 0.59 -7.68 12.33
N MET A 59 1.70 -8.38 12.04
CA MET A 59 1.79 -9.84 12.19
C MET A 59 1.74 -10.33 13.64
N HIS A 60 2.33 -9.57 14.58
CA HIS A 60 2.40 -9.97 15.99
C HIS A 60 1.18 -9.54 16.80
N GLU A 61 0.71 -8.32 16.59
CA GLU A 61 -0.36 -7.73 17.37
C GLU A 61 -1.74 -7.96 16.73
N GLY A 62 -1.83 -8.22 15.42
CA GLY A 62 -3.11 -8.53 14.77
C GLY A 62 -4.03 -7.33 14.63
N GLY A 63 -3.52 -6.22 14.09
CA GLY A 63 -4.35 -5.15 13.52
C GLY A 63 -4.88 -5.54 12.14
N ASP A 64 -5.82 -4.77 11.60
CA ASP A 64 -6.39 -5.00 10.28
C ASP A 64 -6.38 -3.74 9.41
N ALA A 65 -5.97 -3.91 8.15
CA ALA A 65 -5.78 -2.84 7.18
C ALA A 65 -5.81 -3.43 5.75
N GLN A 66 -6.69 -2.93 4.89
CA GLN A 66 -6.87 -3.49 3.54
C GLN A 66 -7.28 -2.44 2.49
N PRO A 67 -6.85 -2.61 1.22
CA PRO A 67 -7.33 -1.80 0.12
C PRO A 67 -8.81 -2.13 -0.17
N VAL A 68 -9.58 -1.11 -0.56
CA VAL A 68 -10.98 -1.25 -0.96
C VAL A 68 -11.29 -0.35 -2.15
N VAL A 69 -12.45 -0.56 -2.75
CA VAL A 69 -13.07 0.40 -3.67
C VAL A 69 -14.21 1.09 -2.91
N ASP A 70 -14.18 2.41 -2.83
CA ASP A 70 -15.20 3.18 -2.12
C ASP A 70 -16.57 3.17 -2.83
N ALA A 71 -17.57 3.81 -2.23
CA ALA A 71 -18.92 3.90 -2.80
C ALA A 71 -18.99 4.70 -4.12
N LYS A 72 -17.96 5.48 -4.46
CA LYS A 72 -17.83 6.25 -5.70
C LYS A 72 -16.98 5.53 -6.75
N GLY A 73 -16.50 4.32 -6.47
CA GLY A 73 -15.65 3.56 -7.37
C GLY A 73 -14.16 3.96 -7.32
N GLN A 74 -13.72 4.68 -6.29
CA GLN A 74 -12.34 5.13 -6.12
C GLN A 74 -11.52 4.17 -5.25
N PRO A 75 -10.25 3.92 -5.60
CA PRO A 75 -9.29 3.27 -4.71
C PRO A 75 -9.24 3.95 -3.33
N SER A 76 -9.42 3.17 -2.28
CA SER A 76 -9.39 3.63 -0.89
C SER A 76 -8.74 2.58 0.01
N PHE A 77 -8.70 2.84 1.30
CA PHE A 77 -8.10 1.96 2.29
C PHE A 77 -8.93 1.96 3.58
N LEU A 78 -9.17 0.79 4.15
CA LEU A 78 -9.80 0.63 5.45
C LEU A 78 -8.77 0.12 6.46
N TRP A 79 -8.92 0.55 7.71
CA TRP A 79 -8.13 0.06 8.83
C TRP A 79 -8.96 0.09 10.11
N ASP A 80 -8.66 -0.82 11.03
CA ASP A 80 -9.34 -0.87 12.32
C ASP A 80 -8.77 0.15 13.33
N ALA A 81 -9.48 0.35 14.44
CA ALA A 81 -9.04 1.27 15.49
C ALA A 81 -7.69 0.86 16.10
N LYS A 82 -7.38 -0.44 16.14
CA LYS A 82 -6.10 -0.95 16.66
C LYS A 82 -4.94 -0.52 15.76
N THR A 83 -5.10 -0.63 14.45
CA THR A 83 -4.12 -0.16 13.48
C THR A 83 -3.90 1.34 13.57
N ALA A 84 -4.97 2.11 13.79
CA ALA A 84 -4.85 3.55 14.04
C ALA A 84 -3.96 3.88 15.26
N VAL A 85 -4.00 3.07 16.33
CA VAL A 85 -3.18 3.27 17.52
C VAL A 85 -1.69 3.12 17.24
N TRP A 86 -1.27 2.27 16.29
CA TRP A 86 0.14 2.12 15.94
C TRP A 86 0.79 3.44 15.48
N PHE A 87 0.00 4.31 14.86
CA PHE A 87 0.45 5.63 14.39
C PHE A 87 0.54 6.67 15.53
N SER A 88 0.01 6.38 16.71
CA SER A 88 0.07 7.30 17.85
C SER A 88 1.51 7.57 18.27
N GLY A 89 1.88 8.86 18.32
CA GLY A 89 3.24 9.28 18.64
C GLY A 89 4.26 9.11 17.51
N LYS A 90 3.81 8.74 16.30
CA LYS A 90 4.61 8.76 15.08
C LYS A 90 4.30 10.02 14.27
N GLU A 91 5.18 10.34 13.32
CA GLU A 91 4.97 11.45 12.38
C GLU A 91 4.08 11.05 11.19
N TRP A 92 3.13 10.15 11.42
CA TRP A 92 2.20 9.63 10.43
C TRP A 92 0.77 9.76 10.95
N THR A 93 -0.14 10.18 10.08
CA THR A 93 -1.56 9.81 10.23
C THR A 93 -1.80 8.51 9.45
N PRO A 94 -2.82 7.71 9.82
CA PRO A 94 -3.17 6.51 9.06
C PRO A 94 -3.43 6.81 7.58
N GLU A 95 -4.20 7.88 7.29
CA GLU A 95 -4.54 8.30 5.93
C GLU A 95 -3.26 8.55 5.13
N ARG A 96 -2.32 9.31 5.70
CA ARG A 96 -1.08 9.68 5.01
C ARG A 96 -0.18 8.47 4.78
N PHE A 97 -0.06 7.60 5.77
CA PHE A 97 0.76 6.40 5.64
C PHE A 97 0.21 5.46 4.57
N PHE A 98 -1.10 5.19 4.57
CA PHE A 98 -1.73 4.32 3.57
C PHE A 98 -1.78 4.95 2.19
N TYR A 99 -1.89 6.27 2.07
CA TYR A 99 -1.68 6.98 0.80
C TYR A 99 -0.28 6.69 0.24
N VAL A 100 0.77 6.94 1.05
CA VAL A 100 2.16 6.72 0.61
C VAL A 100 2.41 5.24 0.28
N MET A 101 1.87 4.31 1.09
CA MET A 101 2.02 2.88 0.88
C MET A 101 1.38 2.42 -0.43
N THR A 102 0.12 2.79 -0.66
CA THR A 102 -0.62 2.36 -1.86
C THR A 102 -0.05 3.00 -3.13
N HIS A 103 0.36 4.27 -3.08
CA HIS A 103 0.99 4.96 -4.20
C HIS A 103 2.37 4.39 -4.52
N CYS A 104 3.23 4.17 -3.53
CA CYS A 104 4.53 3.51 -3.73
C CYS A 104 4.36 2.11 -4.33
N SER A 105 3.44 1.30 -3.78
CA SER A 105 3.21 -0.07 -4.24
C SER A 105 2.68 -0.11 -5.68
N ALA A 106 1.70 0.74 -5.99
CA ALA A 106 1.14 0.86 -7.32
C ALA A 106 2.17 1.34 -8.34
N ALA A 107 2.97 2.37 -7.99
CA ALA A 107 4.02 2.88 -8.85
C ALA A 107 5.12 1.84 -9.12
N VAL A 108 5.58 1.11 -8.09
CA VAL A 108 6.53 -0.01 -8.25
C VAL A 108 5.93 -1.09 -9.15
N ALA A 109 4.66 -1.44 -8.98
CA ALA A 109 3.99 -2.42 -9.83
C ALA A 109 3.93 -1.94 -11.30
N LEU A 110 3.59 -0.67 -11.55
CA LEU A 110 3.59 -0.09 -12.90
C LEU A 110 4.98 -0.06 -13.53
N ILE A 111 6.02 0.27 -12.77
CA ILE A 111 7.41 0.26 -13.26
C ILE A 111 7.81 -1.14 -13.73
N ARG A 112 7.43 -2.17 -12.97
CA ARG A 112 7.88 -3.54 -13.22
C ARG A 112 7.03 -4.33 -14.21
N PHE A 113 5.72 -4.08 -14.21
CA PHE A 113 4.75 -4.87 -14.97
C PHE A 113 4.08 -4.07 -16.09
N GLY A 114 4.20 -2.73 -16.09
CA GLY A 114 3.82 -1.85 -17.20
C GLY A 114 2.51 -2.23 -17.89
N SER A 115 2.60 -2.71 -19.13
CA SER A 115 1.47 -3.09 -19.98
C SER A 115 0.59 -4.21 -19.42
N GLU A 116 1.08 -5.00 -18.45
CA GLU A 116 0.29 -6.03 -17.77
C GLU A 116 -0.73 -5.43 -16.81
N LEU A 117 -0.53 -4.19 -16.37
CA LEU A 117 -1.41 -3.46 -15.46
C LEU A 117 -2.09 -2.24 -16.13
N ALA A 118 -2.13 -2.21 -17.46
CA ALA A 118 -2.72 -1.11 -18.24
C ALA A 118 -4.16 -1.40 -18.67
N GLY A 119 -4.96 -0.34 -18.81
CA GLY A 119 -6.36 -0.41 -19.26
C GLY A 119 -7.20 -1.31 -18.36
N ASP A 120 -8.00 -2.19 -18.98
CA ASP A 120 -8.92 -3.11 -18.28
C ASP A 120 -8.22 -4.15 -17.38
N LYS A 121 -6.89 -4.26 -17.43
CA LYS A 121 -6.10 -5.17 -16.58
C LYS A 121 -5.70 -4.54 -15.24
N ARG A 122 -5.93 -3.24 -15.08
CA ARG A 122 -5.61 -2.52 -13.85
C ARG A 122 -6.60 -2.90 -12.75
N PRO A 123 -6.13 -3.33 -11.56
CA PRO A 123 -7.03 -3.57 -10.43
C PRO A 123 -7.84 -2.31 -10.07
N PRO A 124 -9.14 -2.45 -9.75
CA PRO A 124 -10.01 -1.30 -9.48
C PRO A 124 -9.66 -0.55 -8.19
N ASP A 125 -8.95 -1.18 -7.26
CA ASP A 125 -8.43 -0.65 -6.01
C ASP A 125 -7.00 -0.10 -6.12
N MET A 126 -6.41 -0.09 -7.33
CA MET A 126 -5.08 0.47 -7.56
C MET A 126 -5.17 2.00 -7.77
N PRO A 127 -4.49 2.84 -6.97
CA PRO A 127 -4.52 4.31 -7.11
C PRO A 127 -3.80 4.80 -8.36
N VAL A 128 -4.40 5.75 -9.08
CA VAL A 128 -3.79 6.37 -10.26
C VAL A 128 -2.62 7.23 -9.82
N ILE A 129 -1.44 6.98 -10.40
CA ILE A 129 -0.21 7.66 -10.02
C ILE A 129 0.13 8.69 -11.09
N ASP A 130 0.38 9.93 -10.65
CA ASP A 130 0.80 10.99 -11.56
C ASP A 130 2.28 10.85 -11.97
N GLU A 131 2.71 11.64 -12.95
CA GLU A 131 4.09 11.58 -13.46
C GLU A 131 5.13 11.99 -12.41
N TYR A 132 4.80 12.93 -11.53
CA TYR A 132 5.70 13.41 -10.49
C TYR A 132 6.00 12.30 -9.48
N GLU A 133 4.97 11.63 -8.97
CA GLU A 133 5.10 10.51 -8.04
C GLU A 133 5.72 9.28 -8.70
N MET A 134 5.40 9.01 -9.97
CA MET A 134 6.08 7.97 -10.74
C MET A 134 7.60 8.22 -10.82
N ASN A 135 8.01 9.46 -11.11
CA ASN A 135 9.42 9.82 -11.18
C ASN A 135 10.09 9.79 -9.80
N LEU A 136 9.38 10.18 -8.75
CA LEU A 136 9.84 10.05 -7.37
C LEU A 136 10.11 8.58 -7.02
N VAL A 137 9.13 7.69 -7.23
CA VAL A 137 9.24 6.27 -6.90
C VAL A 137 10.36 5.58 -7.69
N ARG A 138 10.56 5.92 -8.97
CA ARG A 138 11.69 5.39 -9.77
C ARG A 138 13.05 5.62 -9.11
N ARG A 139 13.26 6.75 -8.41
CA ARG A 139 14.52 7.03 -7.71
C ARG A 139 14.75 6.12 -6.50
N TYR A 140 13.68 5.58 -5.92
CA TYR A 140 13.70 4.75 -4.73
C TYR A 140 13.33 3.29 -5.00
N GLU A 141 13.15 2.89 -6.27
CA GLU A 141 12.54 1.59 -6.66
C GLU A 141 13.17 0.41 -5.92
N GLU A 142 14.50 0.29 -5.92
CA GLU A 142 15.19 -0.84 -5.29
C GLU A 142 14.96 -0.90 -3.77
N LYS A 143 15.01 0.25 -3.09
CA LYS A 143 14.80 0.35 -1.64
C LYS A 143 13.33 0.08 -1.29
N LEU A 144 12.41 0.59 -2.09
CA LEU A 144 10.98 0.33 -1.94
C LEU A 144 10.68 -1.15 -2.16
N LEU A 145 11.28 -1.78 -3.17
CA LEU A 145 11.13 -3.21 -3.39
C LEU A 145 11.59 -4.00 -2.17
N GLN A 146 12.75 -3.68 -1.60
CA GLN A 146 13.24 -4.33 -0.39
C GLN A 146 12.28 -4.13 0.79
N ALA A 147 11.84 -2.90 1.04
CA ALA A 147 10.91 -2.59 2.13
C ALA A 147 9.57 -3.33 1.95
N LEU A 148 9.01 -3.32 0.73
CA LEU A 148 7.74 -3.97 0.40
C LEU A 148 7.85 -5.49 0.49
N SER A 149 8.95 -6.08 -0.01
CA SER A 149 9.16 -7.54 -0.03
C SER A 149 9.66 -8.12 1.29
N ALA A 150 10.13 -7.30 2.24
CA ALA A 150 10.67 -7.78 3.51
C ALA A 150 9.58 -8.44 4.37
N ASN A 151 9.27 -9.70 4.10
CA ASN A 151 8.51 -10.67 4.90
C ASN A 151 8.83 -12.08 4.35
N THR A 152 10.10 -12.47 4.41
CA THR A 152 10.52 -13.85 4.09
C THR A 152 11.63 -14.28 5.03
N GLN A 153 11.27 -14.51 6.30
CA GLN A 153 11.90 -15.52 7.16
C GLN A 153 10.80 -16.19 7.98
#